data_AF-A0A977XKU7-F1
#
_entry.id   AF-A0A977XKU7-F1
#
_cell.length_a   1.000
_cell.length_b   1.000
_cell.length_c   1.000
_cell.angle_alpha   90.00
_cell.angle_beta   90.00
_cell.angle_gamma   90.00
#
_symmetry.space_group_name_H-M   'P 1'
#
loop_
_entity.id
_entity.type
_entity.pdbx_description
1 polymer ?
#
loop_
_entity_poly.entity_id
_entity_poly.type
_entity_poly.pdbx_seq_one_letter_code
_entity_poly.pdbx_strand_id
1 'polypeptide(L)'
;MGERNGCYGGFTMITLMLLTLLVGSHAQLSGFVGSLGKSIQDANRGVVNTITSGANNGATAVVDITKSAKDGNIVTVVASGVKKEAGAVAQPVESVVLLTATSQCELVKKALGVDYASARFLKDDDLNQLKLEFITPALRVTFNITQAAELIPAWRGFDPELPLIIIAHGFMSDPDSGGLGDVLDAFHKKGQYNVLALDSSAYIRWFYLRATTYVRYIGEKLGEILAAMVQRGLNPNKIHLIGHSLGAHISGFTGKEFTRLTGHQVGRISGLDPAGPCFFNAGQDLKLNATDATFVDVIHTTHGSLGITEPAGHSDFYPNGGTQQPDCVLQTCSHGRAWYLYKESILNPTAFVAVPCDGWSEFRAHNCKQEQVLMGYSTPQVQGLFFLQTDSASPYGLGEAGATYANTEGVLKSIQPLGPGAFLG
;
A
#
# COMPACT_ATOMS: atom_id res chain seq x y z
N MET A 1 -48.88 -5.34 47.35
CA MET A 1 -49.14 -6.76 47.67
C MET A 1 -48.71 -7.59 46.48
N GLY A 2 -47.82 -8.56 46.68
CA GLY A 2 -47.33 -9.50 45.66
C GLY A 2 -45.82 -9.69 45.69
N GLU A 3 -45.35 -10.65 46.49
CA GLU A 3 -43.95 -11.04 46.78
C GLU A 3 -43.27 -11.83 45.65
N ARG A 4 -41.93 -11.89 45.64
CA ARG A 4 -41.14 -13.12 45.95
C ARG A 4 -39.62 -12.92 46.05
N ASN A 5 -39.04 -13.67 46.99
CA ASN A 5 -37.67 -13.74 47.49
C ASN A 5 -36.72 -14.71 46.73
N GLY A 6 -35.42 -14.57 46.98
CA GLY A 6 -34.36 -15.62 46.92
C GLY A 6 -33.26 -15.36 45.87
N CYS A 7 -31.95 -15.41 46.10
CA CYS A 7 -31.10 -15.96 47.17
C CYS A 7 -29.74 -15.21 47.19
N TYR A 8 -29.24 -14.82 48.37
CA TYR A 8 -27.84 -14.42 48.61
C TYR A 8 -27.13 -15.55 49.37
N GLY A 9 -26.06 -16.09 48.81
CA GLY A 9 -25.27 -17.16 49.45
C GLY A 9 -24.33 -17.88 48.49
N GLY A 10 -23.39 -17.13 47.88
CA GLY A 10 -22.41 -17.73 46.97
C GLY A 10 -21.20 -16.86 46.62
N PHE A 11 -21.09 -15.63 47.12
CA PHE A 11 -20.10 -14.65 46.65
C PHE A 11 -18.88 -14.43 47.54
N THR A 12 -18.75 -15.12 48.68
CA THR A 12 -17.68 -14.85 49.65
C THR A 12 -16.49 -15.81 49.62
N MET A 13 -16.51 -16.88 48.81
CA MET A 13 -15.36 -17.80 48.66
C MET A 13 -14.54 -17.60 47.37
N ILE A 14 -15.09 -16.98 46.32
CA ILE A 14 -14.37 -16.80 45.05
C ILE A 14 -13.45 -15.57 45.10
N THR A 15 -13.79 -14.55 45.89
CA THR A 15 -12.99 -13.32 46.02
C THR A 15 -11.70 -13.52 46.80
N LEU A 16 -11.64 -14.52 47.69
CA LEU A 16 -10.43 -14.79 48.50
C LEU A 16 -9.41 -15.69 47.77
N MET A 17 -9.83 -16.47 46.77
CA MET A 17 -8.93 -17.26 45.93
C MET A 17 -8.27 -16.45 44.80
N LEU A 18 -8.91 -15.36 44.34
CA LEU A 18 -8.34 -14.46 43.34
C LEU A 18 -7.27 -13.52 43.91
N LEU A 19 -7.34 -13.18 45.21
CA LEU A 19 -6.35 -12.29 45.83
C LEU A 19 -4.99 -12.96 46.10
N THR A 20 -4.93 -14.27 46.34
CA THR A 20 -3.66 -14.99 46.53
C THR A 20 -2.93 -15.29 45.22
N LEU A 21 -3.64 -15.37 44.08
CA LEU A 21 -3.03 -15.49 42.74
C LEU A 21 -2.45 -14.18 42.20
N LEU A 22 -2.95 -13.02 42.66
CA LEU A 22 -2.48 -11.68 42.26
C LEU A 22 -1.24 -11.21 43.02
N VAL A 23 -1.02 -11.69 44.25
CA VAL A 23 0.17 -11.30 45.05
C VAL A 23 1.43 -12.09 44.63
N GLY A 24 1.28 -13.33 44.15
CA GLY A 24 2.41 -14.13 43.62
C GLY A 24 2.97 -13.63 42.29
N SER A 25 2.17 -12.95 41.48
CA SER A 25 2.54 -12.49 40.12
C SER A 25 3.14 -11.08 40.08
N HIS A 26 3.04 -10.29 41.16
CA HIS A 26 3.71 -8.98 41.27
C HIS A 26 5.21 -9.06 41.64
N ALA A 27 5.63 -10.11 42.34
CA ALA A 27 7.05 -10.30 42.69
C ALA A 27 7.92 -10.76 41.51
N GLN A 28 7.34 -11.50 40.55
CA GLN A 28 8.04 -11.92 39.32
C GLN A 28 8.04 -10.84 38.23
N LEU A 29 7.01 -10.00 38.14
CA LEU A 29 6.98 -8.88 37.19
C LEU A 29 7.95 -7.75 37.57
N SER A 30 8.11 -7.45 38.86
CA SER A 30 9.02 -6.39 39.32
C SER A 30 10.50 -6.73 39.09
N GLY A 31 10.88 -8.01 39.23
CA GLY A 31 12.22 -8.50 38.88
C GLY A 31 12.53 -8.44 37.38
N PHE A 32 11.54 -8.73 36.52
CA PHE A 32 11.69 -8.69 35.07
C PHE A 32 11.78 -7.26 34.53
N VAL A 33 10.95 -6.34 35.05
CA VAL A 33 10.99 -4.91 34.68
C VAL A 33 12.28 -4.24 35.18
N GLY A 34 12.78 -4.61 36.37
CA GLY A 34 14.05 -4.10 36.88
C GLY A 34 15.28 -4.55 36.06
N SER A 35 15.28 -5.80 35.58
CA SER A 35 16.35 -6.33 34.72
C SER A 35 16.32 -5.73 33.31
N LEU A 36 15.12 -5.48 32.77
CA LEU A 36 14.93 -4.86 31.45
C LEU A 36 15.30 -3.37 31.47
N GLY A 37 14.92 -2.66 32.55
CA GLY A 37 15.29 -1.24 32.75
C GLY A 37 16.80 -1.03 32.87
N LYS A 38 17.52 -1.97 33.49
CA LYS A 38 18.98 -1.91 33.62
C LYS A 38 19.69 -2.21 32.29
N SER A 39 19.22 -3.20 31.53
CA SER A 39 19.75 -3.48 30.17
C SER A 39 19.50 -2.35 29.17
N ILE A 40 18.36 -1.67 29.24
CA ILE A 40 18.06 -0.51 28.38
C ILE A 40 18.91 0.71 28.78
N GLN A 41 19.15 0.94 30.08
CA GLN A 41 20.04 2.01 30.53
C GLN A 41 21.51 1.76 30.20
N ASP A 42 21.97 0.51 30.28
CA ASP A 42 23.34 0.14 29.94
C ASP A 42 23.57 0.17 28.41
N ALA A 43 22.57 -0.21 27.60
CA ALA A 43 22.60 -0.05 26.14
C ALA A 43 22.59 1.43 25.72
N ASN A 44 21.78 2.27 26.37
CA ASN A 44 21.75 3.70 26.10
C ASN A 44 23.03 4.41 26.56
N ARG A 45 23.69 4.00 27.66
CA ARG A 45 24.99 4.55 28.06
C ARG A 45 26.11 4.22 27.08
N GLY A 46 26.11 3.01 26.50
CA GLY A 46 27.07 2.64 25.45
C GLY A 46 26.92 3.47 24.18
N VAL A 47 25.67 3.74 23.78
CA VAL A 47 25.37 4.55 22.58
C VAL A 47 25.65 6.04 22.82
N VAL A 48 25.30 6.58 23.98
CA VAL A 48 25.51 8.01 24.31
C VAL A 48 27.00 8.36 24.47
N ASN A 49 27.84 7.49 25.02
CA ASN A 49 29.29 7.73 25.11
C ASN A 49 29.98 7.69 23.73
N THR A 50 29.42 6.96 22.77
CA THR A 50 29.93 6.93 21.39
C THR A 50 29.56 8.22 20.64
N ILE A 51 28.45 8.87 21.00
CA ILE A 51 27.98 10.13 20.40
C ILE A 51 28.72 11.35 20.98
N THR A 52 29.01 11.37 22.28
CA THR A 52 29.63 12.54 22.94
C THR A 52 31.13 12.72 22.66
N SER A 53 31.83 11.69 22.18
CA SER A 53 33.24 11.82 21.77
C SER A 53 33.45 12.35 20.34
N GLY A 54 32.40 12.42 19.53
CA GLY A 54 32.44 12.95 18.16
C GLY A 54 31.91 14.37 17.97
N ALA A 55 31.33 14.97 19.01
CA ALA A 55 30.56 16.22 18.89
C ALA A 55 31.38 17.53 18.94
N ASN A 56 32.72 17.47 18.98
CA ASN A 56 33.54 18.69 19.12
C ASN A 56 34.10 19.27 17.82
N ASN A 57 33.80 18.71 16.64
CA ASN A 57 34.16 19.34 15.37
C ASN A 57 32.96 19.26 14.41
N GLY A 58 32.31 20.40 14.19
CA GLY A 58 31.13 20.52 13.33
C GLY A 58 31.36 19.96 11.92
N ALA A 59 30.81 18.78 11.66
CA ALA A 59 30.65 18.17 10.35
C ALA A 59 29.43 17.25 10.40
N THR A 60 28.60 17.32 9.36
CA THR A 60 27.48 16.42 9.06
C THR A 60 27.84 14.96 9.30
N ALA A 61 27.19 14.33 10.29
CA ALA A 61 27.35 12.90 10.58
C ALA A 61 26.50 12.07 9.62
N VAL A 62 26.99 11.91 8.38
CA VAL A 62 26.78 10.65 7.65
C VAL A 62 27.62 9.63 8.40
N VAL A 63 27.01 8.95 9.37
CA VAL A 63 27.69 7.85 10.07
C VAL A 63 28.06 6.83 9.01
N ASP A 64 29.36 6.57 8.93
CA ASP A 64 30.03 5.73 7.96
C ASP A 64 29.62 4.25 8.16
N ILE A 65 28.40 3.90 7.71
CA ILE A 65 27.86 2.52 7.68
C ILE A 65 28.76 1.59 6.83
N THR A 66 29.61 2.19 6.00
CA THR A 66 30.63 1.54 5.17
C THR A 66 31.65 0.72 5.98
N LYS A 67 31.85 1.03 7.29
CA LYS A 67 32.82 0.30 8.12
C LYS A 67 32.24 -0.98 8.73
N SER A 68 30.97 -0.99 9.17
CA SER A 68 30.33 -2.20 9.74
C SER A 68 29.96 -3.25 8.69
N ALA A 69 29.89 -2.88 7.40
CA ALA A 69 29.71 -3.83 6.30
C ALA A 69 30.93 -4.75 6.09
N LYS A 70 32.13 -4.36 6.54
CA LYS A 70 33.34 -5.20 6.43
C LYS A 70 33.44 -6.30 7.50
N ASP A 71 32.74 -6.14 8.62
CA ASP A 71 32.96 -7.00 9.81
C ASP A 71 31.86 -8.05 10.05
N GLY A 72 30.98 -8.31 9.06
CA GLY A 72 30.05 -9.45 9.09
C GLY A 72 28.97 -9.43 10.18
N ASN A 73 28.82 -8.31 10.90
CA ASN A 73 28.04 -8.26 12.14
C ASN A 73 26.53 -7.96 11.97
N ILE A 74 26.07 -7.72 10.73
CA ILE A 74 24.64 -7.52 10.44
C ILE A 74 23.85 -8.82 10.66
N VAL A 75 24.48 -9.99 10.45
CA VAL A 75 23.86 -11.30 10.64
C VAL A 75 23.55 -11.53 12.12
N THR A 76 24.35 -11.00 13.05
CA THR A 76 24.19 -11.24 14.49
C THR A 76 23.01 -10.44 15.08
N VAL A 77 22.79 -9.21 14.60
CA VAL A 77 21.65 -8.37 15.01
C VAL A 77 20.34 -8.93 14.45
N VAL A 78 20.37 -9.46 13.22
CA VAL A 78 19.19 -10.07 12.60
C VAL A 78 18.91 -11.47 13.17
N ALA A 79 19.93 -12.31 13.38
CA ALA A 79 19.76 -13.68 13.90
C ALA A 79 19.28 -13.72 15.36
N SER A 80 19.61 -12.71 16.17
CA SER A 80 19.11 -12.62 17.56
C SER A 80 17.63 -12.18 17.62
N GLY A 81 17.12 -11.47 16.60
CA GLY A 81 15.68 -11.22 16.41
C GLY A 81 14.93 -12.45 15.88
N VAL A 82 15.49 -13.14 14.89
CA VAL A 82 14.82 -14.27 14.21
C VAL A 82 14.68 -15.51 15.10
N LYS A 83 15.62 -15.80 16.00
CA LYS A 83 15.51 -16.97 16.90
C LYS A 83 14.42 -16.86 17.97
N LYS A 84 13.78 -15.69 18.12
CA LYS A 84 12.69 -15.48 19.09
C LYS A 84 11.32 -15.21 18.48
N GLU A 85 11.22 -15.03 17.16
CA GLU A 85 9.96 -14.66 16.48
C GLU A 85 9.40 -15.81 15.61
N ALA A 86 9.19 -16.97 16.24
CA ALA A 86 8.19 -17.95 15.78
C ALA A 86 6.79 -17.62 16.35
N GLY A 87 6.49 -16.33 16.53
CA GLY A 87 5.22 -15.83 17.04
C GLY A 87 4.93 -14.48 16.40
N ALA A 88 3.68 -14.29 15.96
CA ALA A 88 3.20 -13.12 15.26
C ALA A 88 3.57 -11.80 15.97
N VAL A 89 4.54 -11.06 15.42
CA VAL A 89 4.85 -9.70 15.83
C VAL A 89 4.75 -8.80 14.60
N ALA A 90 3.82 -7.85 14.64
CA ALA A 90 3.76 -6.75 13.69
C ALA A 90 4.96 -5.83 13.94
N GLN A 91 5.91 -5.80 13.01
CA GLN A 91 7.10 -4.96 13.11
C GLN A 91 6.72 -3.47 12.98
N PRO A 92 7.32 -2.56 13.78
CA PRO A 92 7.06 -1.12 13.66
C PRO A 92 7.44 -0.60 12.26
N VAL A 93 6.57 0.22 11.67
CA VAL A 93 6.69 0.72 10.29
C VAL A 93 8.05 1.42 10.04
N GLU A 94 8.55 2.20 11.02
CA GLU A 94 9.82 2.92 10.89
C GLU A 94 11.05 2.01 10.74
N SER A 95 11.09 0.89 11.50
CA SER A 95 12.19 -0.07 11.44
C SER A 95 12.21 -0.87 10.13
N VAL A 96 11.02 -1.15 9.59
CA VAL A 96 10.85 -1.77 8.27
C VAL A 96 11.32 -0.82 7.19
N VAL A 97 10.90 0.45 7.21
CA VAL A 97 11.29 1.47 6.22
C VAL A 97 12.81 1.64 6.15
N LEU A 98 13.52 1.70 7.28
CA LEU A 98 14.98 1.85 7.27
C LEU A 98 15.72 0.66 6.63
N LEU A 99 15.26 -0.58 6.87
CA LEU A 99 15.86 -1.79 6.28
C LEU A 99 15.50 -1.96 4.79
N THR A 100 14.28 -1.56 4.42
CA THR A 100 13.70 -1.77 3.08
C THR A 100 13.97 -0.62 2.11
N ALA A 101 14.31 0.57 2.59
CA ALA A 101 14.70 1.71 1.77
C ALA A 101 16.15 1.62 1.24
N THR A 102 16.94 0.63 1.67
CA THR A 102 18.34 0.47 1.23
C THR A 102 18.45 -0.34 -0.06
N SER A 103 19.54 -0.15 -0.81
CA SER A 103 19.92 -0.98 -1.97
C SER A 103 20.17 -2.46 -1.63
N GLN A 104 19.99 -2.87 -0.37
CA GLN A 104 20.28 -4.19 0.15
C GLN A 104 19.02 -5.03 0.42
N CYS A 105 17.81 -4.58 0.05
CA CYS A 105 16.59 -5.36 0.35
C CYS A 105 16.69 -6.83 -0.14
N GLU A 106 17.22 -7.08 -1.34
CA GLU A 106 17.44 -8.44 -1.84
C GLU A 106 18.47 -9.25 -1.02
N LEU A 107 19.53 -8.59 -0.52
CA LEU A 107 20.50 -9.25 0.37
C LEU A 107 19.86 -9.61 1.71
N VAL A 108 19.04 -8.72 2.27
CA VAL A 108 18.33 -8.95 3.53
C VAL A 108 17.30 -10.07 3.35
N LYS A 109 16.53 -10.06 2.26
CA LYS A 109 15.61 -11.15 1.91
C LYS A 109 16.34 -12.48 1.83
N LYS A 110 17.50 -12.52 1.16
CA LYS A 110 18.31 -13.73 1.03
C LYS A 110 18.82 -14.24 2.37
N ALA A 111 19.32 -13.34 3.23
CA ALA A 111 19.78 -13.70 4.57
C ALA A 111 18.66 -14.27 5.45
N LEU A 112 17.43 -13.80 5.26
CA LEU A 112 16.24 -14.26 5.97
C LEU A 112 15.57 -15.47 5.32
N GLY A 113 16.05 -15.93 4.16
CA GLY A 113 15.43 -17.02 3.40
C GLY A 113 14.06 -16.66 2.83
N VAL A 114 13.81 -15.37 2.61
CA VAL A 114 12.56 -14.85 2.05
C VAL A 114 12.68 -14.24 0.66
N ASP A 115 13.83 -14.41 -0.01
CA ASP A 115 14.00 -14.01 -1.41
C ASP A 115 13.32 -14.99 -2.36
N TYR A 116 12.99 -14.52 -3.57
CA TYR A 116 12.18 -15.28 -4.52
C TYR A 116 12.79 -16.65 -4.89
N ALA A 117 14.12 -16.75 -5.00
CA ALA A 117 14.78 -17.99 -5.41
C ALA A 117 14.86 -19.03 -4.27
N SER A 118 14.98 -18.57 -3.02
CA SER A 118 15.02 -19.46 -1.85
C SER A 118 13.65 -19.72 -1.23
N ALA A 119 12.61 -18.99 -1.64
CA ALA A 119 11.27 -18.99 -1.08
C ALA A 119 10.53 -20.33 -1.23
N ARG A 120 10.97 -21.35 -0.48
CA ARG A 120 10.30 -22.65 -0.37
C ARG A 120 8.85 -22.50 0.06
N PHE A 121 8.54 -21.48 0.86
CA PHE A 121 7.18 -21.14 1.28
C PHE A 121 6.22 -20.88 0.11
N LEU A 122 6.71 -20.50 -1.08
CA LEU A 122 5.83 -20.36 -2.25
C LEU A 122 5.33 -21.71 -2.78
N LYS A 123 6.07 -22.80 -2.56
CA LYS A 123 5.72 -24.15 -3.04
C LYS A 123 4.70 -24.85 -2.15
N ASP A 124 4.74 -24.55 -0.86
CA ASP A 124 3.85 -25.13 0.15
C ASP A 124 2.57 -24.29 0.33
N ASP A 125 2.50 -23.13 -0.32
CA ASP A 125 1.42 -22.18 -0.13
C ASP A 125 0.17 -22.54 -0.92
N ASP A 126 -0.94 -22.62 -0.19
CA ASP A 126 -2.24 -22.89 -0.75
C ASP A 126 -2.75 -21.67 -1.53
N LEU A 127 -2.77 -21.77 -2.86
CA LEU A 127 -3.35 -20.75 -3.77
C LEU A 127 -4.84 -20.49 -3.53
N ASN A 128 -5.54 -21.35 -2.78
CA ASN A 128 -6.94 -21.15 -2.45
C ASN A 128 -7.21 -19.89 -1.61
N GLN A 129 -6.17 -19.30 -1.02
CA GLN A 129 -6.30 -18.04 -0.28
C GLN A 129 -6.26 -16.81 -1.18
N LEU A 130 -5.83 -16.95 -2.45
CA LEU A 130 -5.88 -15.87 -3.43
C LEU A 130 -7.24 -15.91 -4.15
N LYS A 131 -7.97 -14.79 -4.12
CA LYS A 131 -9.33 -14.72 -4.66
C LYS A 131 -9.53 -13.49 -5.53
N LEU A 132 -10.40 -13.62 -6.52
CA LEU A 132 -11.02 -12.49 -7.21
C LEU A 132 -12.46 -12.37 -6.73
N GLU A 133 -12.86 -11.19 -6.31
CA GLU A 133 -14.15 -10.97 -5.68
C GLU A 133 -14.94 -9.86 -6.38
N PHE A 134 -16.15 -10.18 -6.81
CA PHE A 134 -17.14 -9.17 -7.14
C PHE A 134 -17.83 -8.76 -5.84
N ILE A 135 -17.84 -7.47 -5.52
CA ILE A 135 -18.34 -6.96 -4.23
C ILE A 135 -19.28 -5.78 -4.46
N THR A 136 -20.49 -5.88 -3.93
CA THR A 136 -21.46 -4.77 -3.82
C THR A 136 -22.07 -4.80 -2.41
N PRO A 137 -22.80 -3.76 -1.98
CA PRO A 137 -23.53 -3.80 -0.70
C PRO A 137 -24.53 -4.96 -0.58
N ALA A 138 -25.04 -5.49 -1.70
CA ALA A 138 -26.07 -6.52 -1.72
C ALA A 138 -25.54 -7.93 -2.01
N LEU A 139 -24.36 -8.05 -2.62
CA LEU A 139 -23.85 -9.31 -3.16
C LEU A 139 -22.32 -9.34 -3.13
N ARG A 140 -21.77 -10.45 -2.63
CA ARG A 140 -20.36 -10.84 -2.81
C ARG A 140 -20.30 -12.17 -3.55
N VAL A 141 -19.51 -12.21 -4.63
CA VAL A 141 -19.20 -13.45 -5.37
C VAL A 141 -17.69 -13.64 -5.35
N THR A 142 -17.24 -14.77 -4.84
CA THR A 142 -15.82 -15.09 -4.68
C THR A 142 -15.41 -16.16 -5.68
N PHE A 143 -14.40 -15.85 -6.48
CA PHE A 143 -13.74 -16.77 -7.40
C PHE A 143 -12.37 -17.12 -6.85
N ASN A 144 -12.14 -18.39 -6.53
CA ASN A 144 -10.80 -18.87 -6.23
C ASN A 144 -9.92 -18.68 -7.48
N ILE A 145 -8.71 -18.16 -7.31
CA ILE A 145 -7.84 -17.81 -8.43
C ILE A 145 -7.64 -19.00 -9.38
N THR A 146 -7.57 -20.23 -8.87
CA THR A 146 -7.33 -21.45 -9.67
C THR A 146 -8.48 -21.81 -10.62
N GLN A 147 -9.70 -21.33 -10.34
CA GLN A 147 -10.90 -21.59 -11.14
C GLN A 147 -11.41 -20.33 -11.85
N ALA A 148 -10.81 -19.16 -11.56
CA ALA A 148 -11.28 -17.86 -12.02
C ALA A 148 -11.39 -17.76 -13.56
N ALA A 149 -10.43 -18.33 -14.29
CA ALA A 149 -10.43 -18.29 -15.76
C ALA A 149 -11.65 -18.99 -16.40
N GLU A 150 -12.24 -19.96 -15.70
CA GLU A 150 -13.44 -20.66 -16.15
C GLU A 150 -14.72 -20.03 -15.60
N LEU A 151 -14.71 -19.70 -14.30
CA LEU A 151 -15.92 -19.27 -13.60
C LEU A 151 -16.31 -17.82 -13.89
N ILE A 152 -15.35 -16.92 -14.10
CA ILE A 152 -15.66 -15.50 -14.35
C ILE A 152 -16.43 -15.33 -15.67
N PRO A 153 -15.98 -15.86 -16.82
CA PRO A 153 -16.74 -15.70 -18.07
C PRO A 153 -18.10 -16.41 -18.07
N ALA A 154 -18.26 -17.45 -17.25
CA ALA A 154 -19.50 -18.21 -17.12
C ALA A 154 -20.47 -17.62 -16.09
N TRP A 155 -20.01 -16.68 -15.26
CA TRP A 155 -20.84 -16.06 -14.23
C TRP A 155 -21.88 -15.13 -14.85
N ARG A 156 -23.14 -15.23 -14.41
CA ARG A 156 -24.27 -14.45 -14.95
C ARG A 156 -24.10 -12.93 -14.84
N GLY A 157 -23.27 -12.45 -13.91
CA GLY A 157 -22.98 -11.02 -13.75
C GLY A 157 -21.87 -10.50 -14.66
N PHE A 158 -21.18 -11.38 -15.40
CA PHE A 158 -20.14 -10.99 -16.34
C PHE A 158 -20.75 -10.57 -17.68
N ASP A 159 -20.34 -9.41 -18.18
CA ASP A 159 -20.76 -8.87 -19.47
C ASP A 159 -19.56 -8.82 -20.45
N PRO A 160 -19.50 -9.65 -21.50
CA PRO A 160 -18.36 -9.68 -22.43
C PRO A 160 -18.14 -8.35 -23.20
N GLU A 161 -19.14 -7.46 -23.23
CA GLU A 161 -19.00 -6.15 -23.85
C GLU A 161 -18.24 -5.16 -22.96
N LEU A 162 -18.25 -5.35 -21.64
CA LEU A 162 -17.58 -4.48 -20.69
C LEU A 162 -16.10 -4.84 -20.48
N PRO A 163 -15.20 -3.85 -20.31
CA PRO A 163 -13.83 -4.09 -19.86
C PRO A 163 -13.76 -4.88 -18.55
N LEU A 164 -12.83 -5.84 -18.47
CA LEU A 164 -12.51 -6.51 -17.21
C LEU A 164 -11.53 -5.64 -16.42
N ILE A 165 -11.97 -5.17 -15.26
CA ILE A 165 -11.16 -4.37 -14.34
C ILE A 165 -10.81 -5.20 -13.12
N ILE A 166 -9.52 -5.30 -12.79
CA ILE A 166 -9.05 -5.97 -11.57
C ILE A 166 -8.35 -4.96 -10.67
N ILE A 167 -8.79 -4.86 -9.42
CA ILE A 167 -8.28 -3.91 -8.44
C ILE A 167 -7.48 -4.65 -7.36
N ALA A 168 -6.18 -4.35 -7.25
CA ALA A 168 -5.26 -4.96 -6.29
C ALA A 168 -4.92 -3.99 -5.14
N HIS A 169 -5.14 -4.45 -3.90
CA HIS A 169 -4.83 -3.69 -2.69
C HIS A 169 -3.33 -3.76 -2.32
N GLY A 170 -2.93 -2.92 -1.36
CA GLY A 170 -1.57 -2.82 -0.84
C GLY A 170 -1.27 -3.66 0.41
N PHE A 171 -0.09 -3.41 0.99
CA PHE A 171 0.36 -4.01 2.25
C PHE A 171 -0.64 -3.73 3.40
N MET A 172 -0.90 -4.73 4.24
CA MET A 172 -1.84 -4.65 5.38
C MET A 172 -3.31 -4.31 5.06
N SER A 173 -3.66 -4.17 3.78
CA SER A 173 -5.02 -3.90 3.30
C SER A 173 -5.69 -5.19 2.80
N ASP A 174 -6.95 -5.07 2.41
CA ASP A 174 -7.82 -6.12 1.89
C ASP A 174 -8.95 -5.47 1.05
N PRO A 175 -9.81 -6.25 0.37
CA PRO A 175 -10.93 -5.69 -0.38
C PRO A 175 -11.98 -4.93 0.45
N ASP A 176 -12.04 -5.17 1.76
CA ASP A 176 -12.97 -4.51 2.69
C ASP A 176 -12.44 -3.16 3.19
N SER A 177 -11.19 -2.82 2.85
CA SER A 177 -10.58 -1.55 3.19
C SER A 177 -11.28 -0.40 2.45
N GLY A 178 -11.63 0.66 3.18
CA GLY A 178 -12.51 1.74 2.68
C GLY A 178 -12.06 2.38 1.35
N GLY A 179 -10.75 2.52 1.12
CA GLY A 179 -10.23 3.08 -0.13
C GLY A 179 -10.56 2.25 -1.38
N LEU A 180 -10.41 0.92 -1.31
CA LEU A 180 -10.71 0.03 -2.44
C LEU A 180 -12.22 -0.11 -2.63
N GLY A 181 -12.97 -0.32 -1.52
CA GLY A 181 -14.43 -0.42 -1.56
C GLY A 181 -15.08 0.81 -2.20
N ASP A 182 -14.56 2.01 -1.89
CA ASP A 182 -14.99 3.25 -2.50
C ASP A 182 -14.80 3.30 -4.03
N VAL A 183 -13.70 2.71 -4.54
CA VAL A 183 -13.44 2.63 -5.98
C VAL A 183 -14.37 1.64 -6.67
N LEU A 184 -14.62 0.48 -6.05
CA LEU A 184 -15.62 -0.48 -6.53
C LEU A 184 -16.99 0.18 -6.66
N ASP A 185 -17.43 0.88 -5.61
CA ASP A 185 -18.71 1.59 -5.61
C ASP A 185 -18.78 2.67 -6.69
N ALA A 186 -17.68 3.38 -6.96
CA ALA A 186 -17.61 4.37 -8.03
C ALA A 186 -17.79 3.74 -9.42
N PHE A 187 -17.19 2.57 -9.67
CA PHE A 187 -17.37 1.83 -10.91
C PHE A 187 -18.81 1.33 -11.10
N HIS A 188 -19.40 0.75 -10.05
CA HIS A 188 -20.78 0.27 -10.11
C HIS A 188 -21.77 1.40 -10.39
N LYS A 189 -21.56 2.59 -9.81
CA LYS A 189 -22.37 3.80 -10.12
C LYS A 189 -22.25 4.24 -11.58
N LYS A 190 -21.13 3.93 -12.25
CA LYS A 190 -20.90 4.16 -13.68
C LYS A 190 -21.42 3.03 -14.57
N GLY A 191 -22.05 2.00 -14.01
CA GLY A 191 -22.56 0.85 -14.75
C GLY A 191 -21.46 -0.14 -15.19
N GLN A 192 -20.28 -0.07 -14.60
CA GLN A 192 -19.18 -0.99 -14.86
C GLN A 192 -19.23 -2.13 -13.84
N TYR A 193 -19.63 -3.33 -14.28
CA TYR A 193 -19.87 -4.49 -13.41
C TYR A 193 -18.85 -5.63 -13.56
N ASN A 194 -17.98 -5.57 -14.56
CA ASN A 194 -16.85 -6.49 -14.69
C ASN A 194 -15.65 -6.01 -13.83
N VAL A 195 -15.91 -5.60 -12.59
CA VAL A 195 -14.89 -5.10 -11.67
C VAL A 195 -14.71 -6.09 -10.52
N LEU A 196 -13.49 -6.59 -10.36
CA LEU A 196 -13.15 -7.59 -9.36
C LEU A 196 -12.03 -7.07 -8.46
N ALA A 197 -12.17 -7.25 -7.16
CA ALA A 197 -11.09 -7.03 -6.21
C ALA A 197 -10.21 -8.29 -6.11
N LEU A 198 -8.90 -8.13 -6.13
CA LEU A 198 -7.95 -9.19 -5.81
C LEU A 198 -7.72 -9.21 -4.30
N ASP A 199 -8.26 -10.23 -3.61
CA ASP A 199 -7.93 -10.51 -2.20
C ASP A 199 -6.60 -11.27 -2.13
N SER A 200 -5.54 -10.54 -1.80
CA SER A 200 -4.19 -11.08 -1.56
C SER A 200 -3.76 -10.93 -0.10
N SER A 201 -4.70 -10.56 0.78
CA SER A 201 -4.44 -10.18 2.17
C SER A 201 -3.75 -11.29 2.97
N ALA A 202 -4.04 -12.55 2.68
CA ALA A 202 -3.38 -13.70 3.29
C ALA A 202 -1.84 -13.68 3.14
N TYR A 203 -1.33 -13.11 2.05
CA TYR A 203 0.09 -13.16 1.69
C TYR A 203 0.82 -11.84 1.98
N ILE A 204 0.12 -10.70 1.85
CA ILE A 204 0.74 -9.37 1.93
C ILE A 204 0.33 -8.57 3.16
N ARG A 205 -0.32 -9.19 4.15
CA ARG A 205 -0.70 -8.52 5.41
C ARG A 205 0.41 -8.53 6.46
N TRP A 206 1.37 -9.46 6.36
CA TRP A 206 2.37 -9.69 7.41
C TRP A 206 3.80 -9.69 6.86
N PHE A 207 4.72 -9.14 7.66
CA PHE A 207 6.15 -9.09 7.40
C PHE A 207 6.53 -8.60 5.99
N TYR A 208 6.75 -7.29 5.86
CA TYR A 208 6.92 -6.60 4.58
C TYR A 208 7.94 -7.23 3.63
N LEU A 209 9.10 -7.68 4.12
CA LEU A 209 10.12 -8.31 3.27
C LEU A 209 9.60 -9.57 2.58
N ARG A 210 8.80 -10.40 3.27
CA ARG A 210 8.14 -11.55 2.67
C ARG A 210 6.99 -11.13 1.76
N ALA A 211 6.19 -10.13 2.16
CA ALA A 211 5.10 -9.59 1.33
C ALA A 211 5.62 -9.11 -0.04
N THR A 212 6.75 -8.38 -0.08
CA THR A 212 7.36 -7.92 -1.35
C THR A 212 7.84 -9.06 -2.24
N THR A 213 8.14 -10.24 -1.69
CA THR A 213 8.44 -11.45 -2.47
C THR A 213 7.16 -12.08 -3.03
N TYR A 214 6.07 -12.12 -2.24
CA TYR A 214 4.77 -12.60 -2.71
C TYR A 214 4.16 -11.77 -3.82
N VAL A 215 4.42 -10.45 -3.82
CA VAL A 215 3.90 -9.54 -4.86
C VAL A 215 4.23 -10.05 -6.26
N ARG A 216 5.46 -10.54 -6.47
CA ARG A 216 5.87 -11.17 -7.73
C ARG A 216 5.08 -12.45 -8.01
N TYR A 217 5.02 -13.35 -7.03
CA TYR A 217 4.33 -14.62 -7.16
C TYR A 217 2.84 -14.46 -7.49
N ILE A 218 2.14 -13.58 -6.77
CA ILE A 218 0.73 -13.25 -6.98
C ILE A 218 0.53 -12.66 -8.38
N GLY A 219 1.40 -11.74 -8.78
CA GLY A 219 1.36 -11.14 -10.11
C GLY A 219 1.48 -12.18 -11.22
N GLU A 220 2.46 -13.09 -11.11
CA GLU A 220 2.65 -14.21 -12.03
C GLU A 220 1.39 -15.11 -12.09
N LYS A 221 0.80 -15.47 -10.95
CA LYS A 221 -0.44 -16.27 -10.91
C LYS A 221 -1.65 -15.58 -11.52
N LEU A 222 -1.82 -14.29 -11.29
CA LEU A 222 -2.89 -13.55 -11.94
C LEU A 222 -2.64 -13.44 -13.46
N GLY A 223 -1.38 -13.32 -13.89
CA GLY A 223 -1.00 -13.32 -15.31
C GLY A 223 -1.35 -14.62 -16.02
N GLU A 224 -1.08 -15.77 -15.39
CA GLU A 224 -1.48 -17.10 -15.88
C GLU A 224 -3.01 -17.20 -16.09
N ILE A 225 -3.81 -16.70 -15.15
CA ILE A 225 -5.27 -16.70 -15.23
C ILE A 225 -5.78 -15.80 -16.35
N LEU A 226 -5.25 -14.59 -16.48
CA LEU A 226 -5.65 -13.68 -17.57
C LEU A 226 -5.26 -14.23 -18.94
N ALA A 227 -4.09 -14.86 -19.05
CA ALA A 227 -3.67 -15.55 -20.28
C ALA A 227 -4.68 -16.65 -20.67
N ALA A 228 -5.13 -17.45 -19.69
CA ALA A 228 -6.16 -18.47 -19.92
C ALA A 228 -7.53 -17.88 -20.31
N MET A 229 -7.93 -16.73 -19.75
CA MET A 229 -9.16 -16.04 -20.15
C MET A 229 -9.09 -15.49 -21.57
N VAL A 230 -7.92 -14.97 -21.99
CA VAL A 230 -7.69 -14.48 -23.36
C VAL A 230 -7.69 -15.61 -24.37
N GLN A 231 -7.12 -16.78 -24.04
CA GLN A 231 -7.26 -17.99 -24.85
C GLN A 231 -8.72 -18.44 -25.04
N ARG A 232 -9.61 -18.07 -24.11
CA ARG A 232 -11.06 -18.33 -24.15
C ARG A 232 -11.86 -17.20 -24.82
N GLY A 233 -11.20 -16.20 -25.39
CA GLY A 233 -11.84 -15.15 -26.19
C GLY A 233 -11.97 -13.78 -25.51
N LEU A 234 -11.47 -13.60 -24.28
CA LEU A 234 -11.36 -12.26 -23.69
C LEU A 234 -10.40 -11.41 -24.54
N ASN A 235 -10.79 -10.18 -24.87
CA ASN A 235 -9.93 -9.26 -25.59
C ASN A 235 -8.87 -8.67 -24.64
N PRO A 236 -7.55 -8.85 -24.89
CA PRO A 236 -6.50 -8.33 -24.00
C PRO A 236 -6.55 -6.80 -23.84
N ASN A 237 -6.99 -6.07 -24.87
CA ASN A 237 -7.13 -4.61 -24.83
C ASN A 237 -8.27 -4.14 -23.92
N LYS A 238 -9.20 -5.03 -23.55
CA LYS A 238 -10.29 -4.76 -22.61
C LYS A 238 -9.91 -5.07 -21.15
N ILE A 239 -8.65 -5.42 -20.87
CA ILE A 239 -8.16 -5.68 -19.51
C ILE A 239 -7.56 -4.40 -18.92
N HIS A 240 -8.03 -3.99 -17.75
CA HIS A 240 -7.48 -2.88 -16.97
C HIS A 240 -7.13 -3.33 -15.55
N LEU A 241 -5.86 -3.27 -15.20
CA LEU A 241 -5.40 -3.55 -13.84
C LEU A 241 -5.20 -2.24 -13.09
N ILE A 242 -5.72 -2.16 -11.87
CA ILE A 242 -5.56 -0.99 -10.99
C ILE A 242 -4.92 -1.48 -9.71
N GLY A 243 -3.77 -0.94 -9.33
CA GLY A 243 -3.05 -1.44 -8.18
C GLY A 243 -2.57 -0.31 -7.28
N HIS A 244 -2.81 -0.42 -5.97
CA HIS A 244 -2.30 0.54 -4.99
C HIS A 244 -1.10 -0.02 -4.21
N SER A 245 -0.09 0.81 -3.96
CA SER A 245 1.06 0.41 -3.13
C SER A 245 1.72 -0.87 -3.68
N LEU A 246 1.81 -1.95 -2.89
CA LEU A 246 2.26 -3.27 -3.36
C LEU A 246 1.40 -3.82 -4.52
N GLY A 247 0.10 -3.52 -4.56
CA GLY A 247 -0.82 -3.93 -5.62
C GLY A 247 -0.47 -3.34 -7.00
N ALA A 248 0.18 -2.17 -7.04
CA ALA A 248 0.69 -1.59 -8.28
C ALA A 248 1.77 -2.49 -8.91
N HIS A 249 2.64 -3.04 -8.07
CA HIS A 249 3.67 -3.99 -8.50
C HIS A 249 3.08 -5.37 -8.82
N ILE A 250 2.04 -5.82 -8.10
CA ILE A 250 1.28 -7.02 -8.50
C ILE A 250 0.79 -6.85 -9.94
N SER A 251 0.17 -5.70 -10.25
CA SER A 251 -0.33 -5.39 -11.60
C SER A 251 0.78 -5.39 -12.66
N GLY A 252 1.95 -4.82 -12.33
CA GLY A 252 3.13 -4.85 -13.20
C GLY A 252 3.61 -6.28 -13.49
N PHE A 253 3.80 -7.09 -12.45
CA PHE A 253 4.19 -8.50 -12.61
C PHE A 253 3.13 -9.32 -13.38
N THR A 254 1.84 -9.03 -13.17
CA THR A 254 0.76 -9.61 -13.98
C THR A 254 0.90 -9.26 -15.45
N GLY A 255 1.17 -8.00 -15.78
CA GLY A 255 1.38 -7.54 -17.16
C GLY A 255 2.59 -8.21 -17.83
N LYS A 256 3.71 -8.31 -17.11
CA LYS A 256 4.93 -9.00 -17.57
C LYS A 256 4.67 -10.47 -17.87
N GLU A 257 4.07 -11.20 -16.92
CA GLU A 257 3.80 -12.62 -17.08
C GLU A 257 2.77 -12.89 -18.18
N PHE A 258 1.71 -12.09 -18.22
CA PHE A 258 0.71 -12.15 -19.29
C PHE A 258 1.36 -11.97 -20.68
N THR A 259 2.23 -10.98 -20.82
CA THR A 259 2.96 -10.72 -22.08
C THR A 259 3.88 -11.87 -22.43
N ARG A 260 4.62 -12.42 -21.45
CA ARG A 260 5.48 -13.58 -21.65
C ARG A 260 4.72 -14.81 -22.16
N LEU A 261 3.51 -15.04 -21.65
CA LEU A 261 2.68 -16.21 -21.99
C LEU A 261 1.92 -16.06 -23.31
N THR A 262 1.50 -14.83 -23.65
CA THR A 262 0.57 -14.61 -24.77
C THR A 262 1.19 -13.90 -25.98
N GLY A 263 2.33 -13.22 -25.79
CA GLY A 263 2.89 -12.29 -26.77
C GLY A 263 2.10 -10.98 -26.94
N HIS A 264 1.04 -10.77 -26.15
CA HIS A 264 0.21 -9.57 -26.13
C HIS A 264 0.37 -8.85 -24.80
N GLN A 265 0.21 -7.53 -24.78
CA GLN A 265 0.12 -6.77 -23.54
C GLN A 265 -1.34 -6.65 -23.08
N VAL A 266 -1.55 -6.51 -21.77
CA VAL A 266 -2.87 -6.08 -21.25
C VAL A 266 -3.15 -4.63 -21.70
N GLY A 267 -4.43 -4.25 -21.77
CA GLY A 267 -4.84 -2.95 -22.26
C GLY A 267 -4.31 -1.78 -21.44
N ARG A 268 -4.48 -1.82 -20.11
CA ARG A 268 -4.04 -0.73 -19.23
C ARG A 268 -3.62 -1.19 -17.85
N ILE A 269 -2.62 -0.55 -17.27
CA ILE A 269 -2.31 -0.60 -15.83
C ILE A 269 -2.38 0.82 -15.26
N SER A 270 -3.14 1.00 -14.18
CA SER A 270 -3.09 2.23 -13.36
C SER A 270 -2.41 1.95 -12.02
N GLY A 271 -1.23 2.54 -11.80
CA GLY A 271 -0.49 2.47 -10.54
C GLY A 271 -0.88 3.60 -9.59
N LEU A 272 -1.47 3.26 -8.45
CA LEU A 272 -1.87 4.21 -7.42
C LEU A 272 -0.80 4.23 -6.33
N ASP A 273 0.10 5.20 -6.41
CA ASP A 273 1.24 5.40 -5.51
C ASP A 273 2.04 4.11 -5.27
N PRO A 274 2.71 3.55 -6.30
CA PRO A 274 3.39 2.26 -6.22
C PRO A 274 4.42 2.24 -5.09
N ALA A 275 4.48 1.17 -4.30
CA ALA A 275 5.27 1.14 -3.07
C ALA A 275 6.78 1.30 -3.31
N GLY A 276 7.41 2.24 -2.61
CA GLY A 276 8.84 2.54 -2.70
C GLY A 276 9.75 1.50 -2.04
N PRO A 277 9.55 1.14 -0.76
CA PRO A 277 10.51 0.29 -0.06
C PRO A 277 10.66 -1.09 -0.71
N CYS A 278 11.91 -1.56 -0.85
CA CYS A 278 12.34 -2.70 -1.68
C CYS A 278 12.21 -2.54 -3.20
N PHE A 279 11.60 -1.48 -3.72
CA PHE A 279 11.43 -1.22 -5.15
C PHE A 279 12.18 0.01 -5.67
N PHE A 280 12.57 0.95 -4.79
CA PHE A 280 13.31 2.17 -5.14
C PHE A 280 14.49 1.92 -6.09
N ASN A 281 15.31 0.91 -5.78
CA ASN A 281 16.49 0.57 -6.57
C ASN A 281 16.33 -0.76 -7.33
N ALA A 282 15.12 -1.31 -7.36
CA ALA A 282 14.86 -2.54 -8.09
C ALA A 282 14.93 -2.26 -9.60
N GLY A 283 15.47 -3.23 -10.36
CA GLY A 283 15.48 -3.18 -11.82
C GLY A 283 14.06 -3.11 -12.38
N GLN A 284 13.91 -2.63 -13.61
CA GLN A 284 12.60 -2.43 -14.26
C GLN A 284 11.78 -3.72 -14.37
N ASP A 285 12.43 -4.89 -14.45
CA ASP A 285 11.77 -6.20 -14.47
C ASP A 285 11.25 -6.65 -13.08
N LEU A 286 11.64 -5.95 -12.02
CA LEU A 286 11.32 -6.29 -10.63
C LEU A 286 10.36 -5.28 -9.98
N LYS A 287 9.75 -4.41 -10.77
CA LYS A 287 8.73 -3.43 -10.34
C LYS A 287 7.78 -3.08 -11.48
N LEU A 288 6.81 -2.22 -11.19
CA LEU A 288 5.92 -1.67 -12.22
C LEU A 288 6.74 -0.84 -13.22
N ASN A 289 6.46 -1.02 -14.50
CA ASN A 289 7.13 -0.32 -15.60
C ASN A 289 6.16 -0.02 -16.75
N ALA A 290 6.48 1.00 -17.55
CA ALA A 290 5.69 1.38 -18.73
C ALA A 290 5.47 0.23 -19.72
N THR A 291 6.41 -0.72 -19.81
CA THR A 291 6.32 -1.89 -20.70
C THR A 291 5.35 -2.99 -20.24
N ASP A 292 4.74 -2.86 -19.07
CA ASP A 292 3.89 -3.92 -18.49
C ASP A 292 2.49 -3.99 -19.11
N ALA A 293 2.07 -2.95 -19.84
CA ALA A 293 0.81 -2.89 -20.56
C ALA A 293 0.94 -2.02 -21.81
N THR A 294 -0.10 -2.06 -22.67
CA THR A 294 -0.21 -1.14 -23.81
C THR A 294 -0.19 0.32 -23.34
N PHE A 295 -0.81 0.58 -22.20
CA PHE A 295 -0.76 1.88 -21.54
C PHE A 295 -0.61 1.74 -20.03
N VAL A 296 0.24 2.56 -19.42
CA VAL A 296 0.51 2.55 -17.98
C VAL A 296 0.44 3.99 -17.50
N ASP A 297 -0.44 4.27 -16.54
CA ASP A 297 -0.54 5.58 -15.90
C ASP A 297 -0.36 5.48 -14.39
N VAL A 298 0.37 6.40 -13.79
CA VAL A 298 0.76 6.33 -12.38
C VAL A 298 0.39 7.63 -11.67
N ILE A 299 -0.23 7.52 -10.49
CA ILE A 299 -0.51 8.65 -9.61
C ILE A 299 0.44 8.58 -8.42
N HIS A 300 1.36 9.54 -8.30
CA HIS A 300 2.32 9.64 -7.21
C HIS A 300 1.79 10.58 -6.14
N THR A 301 1.60 10.07 -4.93
CA THR A 301 1.11 10.88 -3.79
C THR A 301 2.08 10.92 -2.62
N THR A 302 3.05 9.99 -2.56
CA THR A 302 4.13 9.93 -1.56
C THR A 302 5.48 9.52 -2.14
N HIS A 303 5.79 9.97 -3.36
CA HIS A 303 7.03 9.60 -4.05
C HIS A 303 8.27 9.95 -3.20
N GLY A 304 9.23 9.03 -3.15
CA GLY A 304 10.43 9.17 -2.31
C GLY A 304 10.23 8.90 -0.82
N SER A 305 9.02 8.49 -0.39
CA SER A 305 8.73 8.07 0.99
C SER A 305 8.11 6.67 1.02
N LEU A 306 6.77 6.56 0.95
CA LEU A 306 6.09 5.27 0.84
C LEU A 306 5.89 4.85 -0.62
N GLY A 307 5.90 5.81 -1.56
CA GLY A 307 5.85 5.58 -3.00
C GLY A 307 7.25 5.61 -3.65
N ILE A 308 7.41 4.92 -4.78
CA ILE A 308 8.63 4.97 -5.62
C ILE A 308 8.96 6.39 -6.06
N THR A 309 10.24 6.67 -6.31
CA THR A 309 10.70 8.02 -6.71
C THR A 309 10.65 8.22 -8.22
N GLU A 310 11.08 7.21 -8.98
CA GLU A 310 11.15 7.32 -10.43
C GLU A 310 9.79 7.17 -11.11
N PRO A 311 9.61 7.78 -12.29
CA PRO A 311 8.49 7.49 -13.17
C PRO A 311 8.42 5.99 -13.48
N ALA A 312 7.20 5.45 -13.49
CA ALA A 312 6.96 4.02 -13.74
C ALA A 312 5.93 3.78 -14.85
N GLY A 313 5.31 4.82 -15.41
CA GLY A 313 4.32 4.72 -16.46
C GLY A 313 4.76 5.33 -17.78
N HIS A 314 3.83 5.30 -18.72
CA HIS A 314 3.83 6.19 -19.86
C HIS A 314 3.47 7.62 -19.40
N SER A 315 2.45 7.74 -18.55
CA SER A 315 2.03 8.99 -17.91
C SER A 315 2.22 8.90 -16.40
N ASP A 316 2.99 9.82 -15.82
CA ASP A 316 3.19 9.91 -14.37
C ASP A 316 2.66 11.24 -13.85
N PHE A 317 1.68 11.18 -12.95
CA PHE A 317 0.99 12.32 -12.37
C PHE A 317 1.47 12.60 -10.95
N TYR A 318 1.74 13.86 -10.63
CA TYR A 318 2.26 14.31 -9.35
C TYR A 318 1.34 15.38 -8.73
N PRO A 319 0.13 15.00 -8.26
CA PRO A 319 -0.77 15.92 -7.55
C PRO A 319 -0.06 16.53 -6.34
N ASN A 320 -0.09 17.86 -6.25
CA ASN A 320 0.55 18.64 -5.19
C ASN A 320 2.06 18.36 -5.07
N GLY A 321 2.72 18.09 -6.20
CA GLY A 321 4.12 17.71 -6.26
C GLY A 321 4.39 16.26 -5.86
N GLY A 322 3.36 15.49 -5.54
CA GLY A 322 3.40 14.04 -5.35
C GLY A 322 4.09 13.52 -4.08
N THR A 323 4.40 14.38 -3.11
CA THR A 323 5.14 14.00 -1.88
C THR A 323 4.26 14.04 -0.62
N GLN A 324 3.49 15.11 -0.45
CA GLN A 324 2.61 15.31 0.70
C GLN A 324 1.31 15.93 0.22
N GLN A 325 0.19 15.25 0.49
CA GLN A 325 -1.12 15.70 0.05
C GLN A 325 -1.72 16.68 1.07
N PRO A 326 -2.53 17.66 0.63
CA PRO A 326 -3.11 18.66 1.53
C PRO A 326 -3.92 18.03 2.68
N ASP A 327 -3.76 18.61 3.88
CA ASP A 327 -4.28 18.14 5.19
C ASP A 327 -3.87 16.72 5.62
N CYS A 328 -2.94 16.06 4.93
CA CYS A 328 -2.31 14.86 5.45
C CYS A 328 -1.09 15.24 6.31
N VAL A 329 -1.08 14.81 7.58
CA VAL A 329 0.09 14.94 8.47
C VAL A 329 1.01 13.72 8.35
N LEU A 330 0.41 12.54 8.18
CA LEU A 330 1.13 11.28 8.06
C LEU A 330 1.28 10.88 6.60
N GLN A 331 2.42 10.27 6.26
CA GLN A 331 2.65 9.72 4.92
C GLN A 331 1.62 8.64 4.55
N THR A 332 1.09 7.89 5.52
CA THR A 332 0.02 6.92 5.27
C THR A 332 -1.28 7.56 4.78
N CYS A 333 -1.61 8.78 5.23
CA CYS A 333 -2.75 9.55 4.71
C CYS A 333 -2.52 9.95 3.25
N SER A 334 -1.33 10.49 2.95
CA SER A 334 -0.95 10.86 1.58
C SER A 334 -0.93 9.63 0.67
N HIS A 335 -0.41 8.51 1.15
CA HIS A 335 -0.34 7.25 0.41
C HIS A 335 -1.74 6.72 0.08
N GLY A 336 -2.67 6.82 1.03
CA GLY A 336 -4.08 6.49 0.81
C GLY A 336 -4.83 7.48 -0.09
N ARG A 337 -4.33 8.71 -0.26
CA ARG A 337 -4.99 9.75 -1.09
C ARG A 337 -5.17 9.31 -2.53
N ALA A 338 -4.25 8.51 -3.07
CA ALA A 338 -4.33 8.00 -4.43
C ALA A 338 -5.65 7.25 -4.73
N TRP A 339 -6.19 6.49 -3.75
CA TRP A 339 -7.50 5.84 -3.89
C TRP A 339 -8.62 6.86 -4.09
N TYR A 340 -8.65 7.89 -3.26
CA TYR A 340 -9.72 8.87 -3.25
C TYR A 340 -9.69 9.80 -4.48
N LEU A 341 -8.49 10.17 -4.95
CA LEU A 341 -8.35 10.91 -6.21
C LEU A 341 -8.83 10.04 -7.39
N TYR A 342 -8.44 8.76 -7.43
CA TYR A 342 -8.87 7.87 -8.49
C TYR A 342 -10.39 7.64 -8.47
N LYS A 343 -10.99 7.37 -7.30
CA LYS A 343 -12.44 7.27 -7.08
C LYS A 343 -13.18 8.48 -7.67
N GLU A 344 -12.74 9.67 -7.32
CA GLU A 344 -13.39 10.90 -7.76
C GLU A 344 -13.27 11.08 -9.28
N SER A 345 -12.12 10.72 -9.87
CA SER A 345 -11.91 10.77 -11.33
C SER A 345 -12.84 9.82 -12.11
N ILE A 346 -13.24 8.69 -11.52
CA ILE A 346 -14.21 7.76 -12.13
C ILE A 346 -15.56 8.47 -12.28
N LEU A 347 -16.01 9.14 -11.22
CA LEU A 347 -17.32 9.80 -11.17
C LEU A 347 -17.32 11.12 -11.95
N ASN A 348 -16.24 11.89 -11.87
CA ASN A 348 -16.07 13.18 -12.53
C ASN A 348 -14.77 13.20 -13.37
N PRO A 349 -14.86 12.93 -14.69
CA PRO A 349 -13.69 12.86 -15.57
C PRO A 349 -12.84 14.14 -15.62
N THR A 350 -13.45 15.31 -15.39
CA THR A 350 -12.76 16.61 -15.46
C THR A 350 -12.34 17.12 -14.09
N ALA A 351 -12.41 16.30 -13.03
CA ALA A 351 -12.03 16.69 -11.67
C ALA A 351 -10.55 17.08 -11.57
N PHE A 352 -9.68 16.40 -12.33
CA PHE A 352 -8.24 16.50 -12.20
C PHE A 352 -7.60 16.83 -13.54
N VAL A 353 -7.55 18.11 -13.87
CA VAL A 353 -6.83 18.60 -15.04
C VAL A 353 -5.37 18.84 -14.65
N ALA A 354 -4.46 18.20 -15.36
CA ALA A 354 -3.02 18.31 -15.19
C ALA A 354 -2.35 18.89 -16.44
N VAL A 355 -1.13 19.40 -16.28
CA VAL A 355 -0.31 19.92 -17.38
C VAL A 355 1.02 19.20 -17.45
N PRO A 356 1.56 18.94 -18.65
CA PRO A 356 2.88 18.37 -18.79
C PRO A 356 3.94 19.41 -18.40
N CYS A 357 4.87 18.99 -17.54
CA CYS A 357 5.89 19.86 -16.99
C CYS A 357 7.16 19.07 -16.65
N ASP A 358 8.31 19.75 -16.62
CA ASP A 358 9.59 19.09 -16.32
C ASP A 358 9.79 18.84 -14.81
N GLY A 359 8.93 19.41 -13.96
CA GLY A 359 8.99 19.22 -12.52
C GLY A 359 8.06 20.14 -11.75
N TRP A 360 7.96 19.89 -10.44
CA TRP A 360 7.15 20.72 -9.54
C TRP A 360 7.64 22.17 -9.43
N SER A 361 8.94 22.42 -9.55
CA SER A 361 9.49 23.79 -9.57
C SER A 361 8.97 24.59 -10.75
N GLU A 362 8.97 23.99 -11.94
CA GLU A 362 8.47 24.63 -13.17
C GLU A 362 6.96 24.85 -13.11
N PHE A 363 6.22 23.90 -12.53
CA PHE A 363 4.79 24.06 -12.26
C PHE A 363 4.50 25.26 -11.36
N ARG A 364 5.26 25.42 -10.27
CA ARG A 364 5.13 26.60 -9.38
C ARG A 364 5.55 27.91 -10.06
N ALA A 365 6.49 27.85 -10.99
CA ALA A 365 6.94 29.00 -11.76
C ALA A 365 6.04 29.33 -12.96
N HIS A 366 4.95 28.59 -13.17
CA HIS A 366 4.07 28.71 -14.33
C HIS A 366 4.78 28.48 -15.68
N ASN A 367 5.81 27.65 -15.69
CA ASN A 367 6.64 27.34 -16.86
C ASN A 367 6.37 25.92 -17.42
N CYS A 368 5.10 25.55 -17.54
CA CYS A 368 4.66 24.28 -18.12
C CYS A 368 4.08 24.48 -19.52
N LYS A 369 3.88 23.38 -20.26
CA LYS A 369 3.11 23.48 -21.51
C LYS A 369 1.63 23.70 -21.19
N GLN A 370 0.90 24.24 -22.16
CA GLN A 370 -0.52 24.58 -22.00
C GLN A 370 -1.48 23.41 -22.28
N GLU A 371 -0.96 22.25 -22.69
CA GLU A 371 -1.75 21.05 -22.95
C GLU A 371 -2.41 20.55 -21.65
N GLN A 372 -3.70 20.24 -21.73
CA GLN A 372 -4.45 19.71 -20.59
C GLN A 372 -4.61 18.20 -20.73
N VAL A 373 -4.30 17.49 -19.65
CA VAL A 373 -4.41 16.03 -19.57
C VAL A 373 -5.21 15.67 -18.32
N LEU A 374 -6.19 14.78 -18.47
CA LEU A 374 -6.99 14.31 -17.35
C LEU A 374 -6.21 13.25 -16.57
N MET A 375 -6.10 13.41 -15.25
CA MET A 375 -5.56 12.38 -14.36
C MET A 375 -6.68 11.43 -13.91
N GLY A 376 -6.38 10.13 -13.86
CA GLY A 376 -7.23 9.11 -13.25
C GLY A 376 -7.94 8.23 -14.29
N TYR A 377 -9.20 7.89 -14.08
CA TYR A 377 -9.86 6.89 -14.92
C TYR A 377 -9.93 7.27 -16.41
N SER A 378 -10.07 8.55 -16.73
CA SER A 378 -10.17 9.06 -18.11
C SER A 378 -8.84 9.53 -18.72
N THR A 379 -7.69 9.13 -18.16
CA THR A 379 -6.37 9.46 -18.71
C THR A 379 -6.26 9.04 -20.19
N PRO A 380 -5.94 9.96 -21.12
CA PRO A 380 -5.66 9.61 -22.52
C PRO A 380 -4.30 8.92 -22.66
N GLN A 381 -4.07 8.20 -23.75
CA GLN A 381 -2.77 7.56 -24.02
C GLN A 381 -1.72 8.60 -24.42
N VAL A 382 -1.14 9.27 -23.42
CA VAL A 382 -0.10 10.29 -23.57
C VAL A 382 1.15 9.90 -22.79
N GLN A 383 2.27 10.58 -23.06
CA GLN A 383 3.53 10.32 -22.39
C GLN A 383 4.09 11.56 -21.73
N GLY A 384 4.63 11.41 -20.53
CA GLY A 384 5.33 12.49 -19.83
C GLY A 384 5.00 12.56 -18.34
N LEU A 385 5.50 13.64 -17.73
CA LEU A 385 5.28 13.98 -16.33
C LEU A 385 4.22 15.08 -16.27
N PHE A 386 3.21 14.87 -15.43
CA PHE A 386 2.05 15.74 -15.35
C PHE A 386 1.87 16.24 -13.92
N PHE A 387 1.59 17.53 -13.79
CA PHE A 387 1.47 18.21 -12.50
C PHE A 387 0.14 18.94 -12.39
N LEU A 388 -0.40 18.95 -11.17
CA LEU A 388 -1.66 19.59 -10.82
C LEU A 388 -1.73 19.83 -9.31
N GLN A 389 -2.68 20.65 -8.88
CA GLN A 389 -3.11 20.78 -7.49
C GLN A 389 -4.48 20.16 -7.26
N THR A 390 -4.67 19.67 -6.04
CA THR A 390 -5.97 19.19 -5.55
C THR A 390 -6.31 19.91 -4.25
N ASP A 391 -7.59 19.95 -3.88
CA ASP A 391 -8.03 20.41 -2.58
C ASP A 391 -7.71 19.37 -1.48
N SER A 392 -7.80 19.80 -0.23
CA SER A 392 -7.58 19.00 0.97
C SER A 392 -8.78 18.16 1.38
N ALA A 393 -9.99 18.61 1.04
CA ALA A 393 -11.26 17.95 1.33
C ALA A 393 -11.96 17.49 0.03
N SER A 394 -12.82 16.47 0.14
CA SER A 394 -13.62 15.99 -1.00
C SER A 394 -14.78 16.95 -1.29
N PRO A 395 -15.12 17.25 -2.57
CA PRO A 395 -14.40 16.83 -3.77
C PRO A 395 -13.02 17.48 -3.86
N TYR A 396 -12.00 16.66 -4.11
CA TYR A 396 -10.59 17.07 -4.14
C TYR A 396 -10.23 17.74 -5.47
N GLY A 397 -10.97 17.45 -6.54
CA GLY A 397 -10.72 17.98 -7.86
C GLY A 397 -10.94 19.48 -7.94
N LEU A 398 -9.96 20.20 -8.48
CA LEU A 398 -10.05 21.63 -8.76
C LEU A 398 -10.36 21.93 -10.23
N GLY A 399 -10.53 20.90 -11.08
CA GLY A 399 -10.70 21.05 -12.51
C GLY A 399 -9.55 21.82 -13.14
N GLU A 400 -9.84 22.72 -14.08
CA GLU A 400 -8.84 23.58 -14.73
C GLU A 400 -8.08 24.47 -13.75
N ALA A 401 -8.68 24.87 -12.62
CA ALA A 401 -7.98 25.65 -11.61
C ALA A 401 -6.82 24.88 -10.97
N GLY A 402 -6.91 23.55 -10.90
CA GLY A 402 -5.82 22.68 -10.44
C GLY A 402 -4.65 22.59 -11.41
N ALA A 403 -4.84 22.98 -12.67
CA ALA A 403 -3.81 22.96 -13.70
C ALA A 403 -2.80 24.12 -13.58
N THR A 404 -3.06 25.07 -12.68
CA THR A 404 -2.20 26.24 -12.43
C THR A 404 -1.86 26.29 -10.95
N TYR A 405 -0.58 26.54 -10.63
CA TYR A 405 -0.18 26.66 -9.24
C TYR A 405 -0.82 27.87 -8.55
N ALA A 406 -1.42 27.64 -7.39
CA ALA A 406 -1.85 28.65 -6.44
C ALA A 406 -1.15 28.38 -5.10
N ASN A 407 -0.54 29.43 -4.53
CA ASN A 407 0.03 29.32 -3.19
C ASN A 407 -1.09 29.35 -2.15
N THR A 408 -1.35 28.19 -1.54
CA THR A 408 -2.33 28.04 -0.45
C THR A 408 -1.67 27.92 0.93
N GLU A 409 -0.34 28.05 1.02
CA GLU A 409 0.35 28.06 2.32
C GLU A 409 -0.09 29.27 3.15
N GLY A 410 -0.66 29.02 4.33
CA GLY A 410 -1.14 30.05 5.25
C GLY A 410 -2.62 30.40 5.14
N VAL A 411 -3.37 29.82 4.18
CA VAL A 411 -4.84 29.92 4.18
C VAL A 411 -5.37 28.91 5.20
N LEU A 412 -5.49 29.33 6.46
CA LEU A 412 -6.33 28.64 7.44
C LEU A 412 -7.76 28.66 6.89
N LYS A 413 -8.23 27.55 6.31
CA LYS A 413 -9.66 27.34 6.13
C LYS A 413 -10.25 27.38 7.54
N SER A 414 -10.94 28.47 7.86
CA SER A 414 -11.58 28.68 9.15
C SER A 414 -12.39 27.42 9.46
N ILE A 415 -12.01 26.72 10.53
CA ILE A 415 -12.84 25.66 11.10
C ILE A 415 -14.17 26.33 11.39
N GLN A 416 -15.22 26.02 10.61
CA GLN A 416 -16.56 26.44 11.00
C GLN A 416 -16.80 25.81 12.37
N PRO A 417 -17.05 26.60 13.43
CA PRO A 417 -17.35 26.02 14.72
C PRO A 417 -18.59 25.15 14.54
N LEU A 418 -18.48 23.88 14.94
CA LEU A 418 -19.64 23.02 15.14
C LEU A 418 -20.65 23.82 15.96
N GLY A 419 -21.78 24.16 15.34
CA GLY A 419 -22.83 24.94 15.99
C GLY A 419 -23.23 24.26 17.30
N PRO A 420 -23.59 25.02 18.34
CA PRO A 420 -23.96 24.46 19.63
C PRO A 420 -25.29 23.72 19.48
N GLY A 421 -25.24 22.40 19.28
CA GLY A 421 -26.45 21.60 19.08
C GLY A 421 -26.29 20.09 19.00
N ALA A 422 -25.12 19.53 19.37
CA ALA A 422 -24.93 18.08 19.37
C ALA A 422 -24.42 17.57 20.72
N PHE A 423 -25.10 17.96 21.81
CA PHE A 423 -25.15 17.17 23.04
C PHE A 423 -26.54 17.33 23.66
N LEU A 424 -27.14 16.18 24.00
CA LEU A 424 -28.40 15.93 24.72
C LEU A 424 -29.65 15.73 23.84
N GLY A 425 -30.09 14.46 23.82
CA GLY A 425 -31.32 13.97 23.20
C GLY A 425 -31.23 12.49 22.90
#